data_AF-A0A525VNB3-F1
#
_entry.id   AF-A0A525VNB3-F1
#
_cell.length_a   1.000
_cell.length_b   1.000
_cell.length_c   1.000
_cell.angle_alpha   90.00
_cell.angle_beta   90.00
_cell.angle_gamma   90.00
#
_symmetry.space_group_name_H-M   'P 1'
#
loop_
_entity.id
_entity.type
_entity.pdbx_description
1 polymer ?
#
loop_
_entity_poly.entity_id
_entity_poly.type
_entity_poly.pdbx_seq_one_letter_code
_entity_poly.pdbx_strand_id
1 'polypeptide(L)'
;MTYDLTDHARESLRKRPTIRLEWIERVLRQPDRVEPDTVDAELEHRLGRIPEYDGRVLRVIVKKATNPLRIVTCYFDRKMRRQL
;
A
#
# COMPACT_ATOMS: atom_id res chain seq x y z
N MET A 1 -4.87 13.63 -4.16
CA MET A 1 -4.02 12.79 -5.03
C MET A 1 -4.96 11.86 -5.77
N THR A 2 -4.89 11.78 -7.10
CA THR A 2 -5.79 10.93 -7.89
C THR A 2 -5.19 9.53 -8.02
N TYR A 3 -5.92 8.50 -7.61
CA TYR A 3 -5.54 7.10 -7.77
C TYR A 3 -6.76 6.26 -8.16
N ASP A 4 -6.51 5.16 -8.84
CA ASP A 4 -7.54 4.18 -9.19
C ASP A 4 -7.30 2.87 -8.43
N LEU A 5 -8.37 2.30 -7.88
CA LEU A 5 -8.33 0.99 -7.26
C LEU A 5 -8.64 -0.04 -8.34
N THR A 6 -7.73 -0.98 -8.59
CA THR A 6 -8.06 -2.13 -9.42
C THR A 6 -9.12 -2.99 -8.74
N ASP A 7 -9.78 -3.86 -9.50
CA ASP A 7 -10.76 -4.79 -8.95
C ASP A 7 -10.15 -5.65 -7.82
N HIS A 8 -8.92 -6.10 -8.03
CA HIS A 8 -8.15 -6.83 -7.02
C HIS A 8 -7.89 -6.03 -5.74
N ALA A 9 -7.62 -4.72 -5.85
CA ALA A 9 -7.47 -3.85 -4.69
C ALA A 9 -8.79 -3.68 -3.94
N ARG A 10 -9.90 -3.50 -4.68
CA ARG A 10 -11.25 -3.39 -4.08
C ARG A 10 -11.64 -4.67 -3.35
N GLU A 11 -11.40 -5.84 -3.94
CA GLU A 11 -11.58 -7.13 -3.27
C GLU A 11 -10.71 -7.27 -2.03
N SER A 12 -9.43 -6.88 -2.12
CA SER A 12 -8.50 -6.95 -1.00
C SER A 12 -8.92 -6.08 0.18
N LEU A 13 -9.49 -4.90 -0.09
CA LEU A 13 -10.11 -4.02 0.89
C LEU A 13 -11.39 -4.61 1.48
N ARG A 14 -12.27 -5.18 0.65
CA ARG A 14 -13.49 -5.87 1.12
C ARG A 14 -13.16 -7.03 2.06
N LYS A 15 -12.12 -7.81 1.75
CA LYS A 15 -11.64 -8.92 2.60
C LYS A 15 -10.92 -8.42 3.87
N ARG A 16 -10.51 -7.15 3.91
CA ARG A 16 -9.75 -6.54 5.02
C ARG A 16 -10.34 -5.17 5.37
N PRO A 17 -11.57 -5.14 5.93
CA PRO A 17 -12.26 -3.88 6.26
C PRO A 17 -11.53 -3.06 7.33
N THR A 18 -10.52 -3.64 7.99
CA THR A 18 -9.66 -2.91 8.92
C THR A 18 -8.72 -1.92 8.23
N ILE A 19 -8.40 -2.09 6.95
CA ILE A 19 -7.55 -1.17 6.20
C ILE A 19 -8.39 0.04 5.81
N ARG A 20 -8.02 1.21 6.33
CA ARG A 20 -8.68 2.47 6.00
C ARG A 20 -8.04 3.13 4.78
N LEU A 21 -8.86 3.79 3.96
CA LEU A 21 -8.38 4.54 2.79
C LEU A 21 -7.43 5.68 3.19
N GLU A 22 -7.67 6.32 4.34
CA GLU A 22 -6.80 7.38 4.89
C GLU A 22 -5.35 6.88 5.08
N TRP A 23 -5.17 5.63 5.52
CA TRP A 23 -3.85 5.04 5.71
C TRP A 23 -3.17 4.75 4.38
N ILE A 24 -3.95 4.27 3.40
CA ILE A 24 -3.44 4.07 2.05
C ILE A 24 -2.98 5.41 1.46
N GLU A 25 -3.79 6.45 1.53
CA GLU A 25 -3.43 7.78 1.04
C GLU A 25 -2.20 8.34 1.74
N ARG A 26 -2.07 8.15 3.05
CA ARG A 26 -0.89 8.55 3.81
C ARG A 26 0.37 7.84 3.29
N VAL A 27 0.33 6.51 3.16
CA VAL A 27 1.44 5.71 2.63
C VAL A 27 1.75 6.07 1.17
N LEU A 28 0.76 6.43 0.37
CA LEU A 28 0.97 6.89 -1.00
C LEU A 28 1.67 8.24 -1.08
N ARG A 29 1.33 9.19 -0.20
CA ARG A 29 1.90 10.54 -0.20
C ARG A 29 3.27 10.60 0.48
N GLN A 30 3.42 9.89 1.60
CA GLN A 30 4.62 9.88 2.42
C GLN A 30 4.89 8.44 2.90
N PRO A 31 5.41 7.57 2.02
CA PRO A 31 5.88 6.25 2.44
C PRO A 31 7.13 6.38 3.31
N ASP A 32 7.21 5.59 4.38
CA ASP A 32 8.43 5.46 5.17
C ASP A 32 9.52 4.70 4.39
N ARG A 33 9.10 3.76 3.53
CA ARG A 33 10.01 2.99 2.67
C ARG A 33 9.36 2.67 1.34
N VAL A 34 10.14 2.78 0.27
CA VAL A 34 9.74 2.46 -1.09
C VAL A 34 10.65 1.37 -1.61
N GLU A 35 10.07 0.27 -2.09
CA GLU A 35 10.79 -0.87 -2.64
C GLU A 35 10.26 -1.19 -4.03
N PRO A 36 11.12 -1.40 -5.05
CA PRO A 36 10.66 -1.92 -6.33
C PRO A 36 10.18 -3.36 -6.16
N ASP A 37 9.16 -3.76 -6.91
CA ASP A 37 8.76 -5.17 -6.99
C ASP A 37 9.84 -5.98 -7.72
N THR A 38 10.17 -7.16 -7.21
CA THR A 38 11.22 -8.03 -7.76
C THR A 38 10.78 -8.81 -8.99
N VAL A 39 9.47 -8.92 -9.23
CA VAL A 39 8.86 -9.65 -10.35
C VAL A 39 8.48 -8.67 -11.46
N ASP A 40 7.85 -7.55 -11.11
CA ASP A 40 7.35 -6.55 -12.05
C ASP A 40 7.99 -5.18 -11.82
N ALA A 41 8.92 -4.76 -12.68
CA ALA A 41 9.61 -3.47 -12.56
C ALA A 41 8.67 -2.23 -12.64
N GLU A 42 7.44 -2.41 -13.14
CA GLU A 42 6.41 -1.37 -13.16
C GLU A 42 5.67 -1.20 -11.83
N LEU A 43 5.80 -2.16 -10.92
CA LEU A 43 5.18 -2.15 -9.60
C LEU A 43 6.15 -1.63 -8.54
N GLU A 44 5.57 -0.89 -7.60
CA GLU A 44 6.28 -0.25 -6.51
C GLU A 44 5.55 -0.55 -5.20
N HIS A 45 6.30 -1.01 -4.20
CA HIS A 45 5.81 -1.31 -2.87
C HIS A 45 6.10 -0.10 -2.00
N ARG A 46 5.03 0.57 -1.58
CA ARG A 46 5.09 1.67 -0.61
C ARG A 46 4.72 1.12 0.75
N LEU A 47 5.63 1.21 1.69
CA LEU A 47 5.43 0.80 3.07
C LEU A 47 5.30 2.05 3.92
N GLY A 48 4.33 2.04 4.83
CA GLY A 48 4.32 3.02 5.89
C GLY A 48 3.73 2.48 7.18
N ARG A 49 4.24 2.99 8.29
CA ARG A 49 3.87 2.55 9.61
C ARG A 49 2.59 3.25 10.05
N ILE A 50 1.63 2.48 10.54
CA ILE A 50 0.33 2.96 11.00
C ILE A 50 0.31 2.93 12.53
N PRO A 51 0.70 4.02 13.21
CA PRO A 51 0.68 4.09 14.67
C PRO A 51 -0.72 3.83 15.25
N GLU A 52 -1.78 4.26 14.54
CA GLU A 52 -3.19 4.07 14.90
C GLU A 52 -3.61 2.59 14.91
N TYR A 53 -2.81 1.70 14.33
CA TYR A 53 -3.07 0.27 14.24
C TYR A 53 -1.90 -0.54 14.81
N ASP A 54 -1.57 -0.28 16.07
CA ASP A 54 -0.56 -1.04 16.85
C ASP A 54 0.85 -0.93 16.24
N GLY A 55 1.11 0.16 15.51
CA GLY A 55 2.34 0.41 14.78
C GLY A 55 2.61 -0.61 13.67
N ARG A 56 1.56 -1.23 13.10
CA ARG A 56 1.68 -2.19 11.99
C ARG A 56 2.09 -1.47 10.72
N VAL A 57 2.84 -2.16 9.87
CA VAL A 57 3.28 -1.63 8.58
C VAL A 57 2.24 -1.99 7.52
N LEU A 58 1.69 -0.97 6.87
CA LEU A 58 0.82 -1.13 5.71
C LEU A 58 1.70 -1.12 4.46
N ARG A 59 1.65 -2.20 3.68
CA ARG A 59 2.26 -2.26 2.35
C ARG A 59 1.19 -2.04 1.30
N VAL A 60 1.41 -1.02 0.47
CA VAL A 60 0.56 -0.62 -0.66
C VAL A 60 1.35 -0.84 -1.94
N ILE A 61 0.84 -1.70 -2.82
CA ILE A 61 1.47 -1.99 -4.11
C ILE A 61 0.78 -1.15 -5.17
N VAL A 62 1.55 -0.31 -5.85
CA VAL A 62 1.06 0.57 -6.91
C VAL A 62 1.80 0.34 -8.22
N LYS A 63 1.08 0.49 -9.33
CA LYS A 63 1.68 0.61 -10.64
C LYS A 63 2.07 2.08 -10.86
N LYS A 64 3.36 2.38 -10.82
CA LYS A 64 3.87 3.76 -10.98
C LYS A 64 3.86 4.23 -12.43
N ALA A 65 3.88 3.29 -13.37
CA ALA A 65 3.92 3.57 -14.81
C ALA A 65 2.61 4.16 -15.37
N THR A 66 1.53 4.20 -14.56
CA THR A 66 0.24 4.76 -14.98
C THR A 66 -0.03 6.09 -14.30
N ASN A 67 -0.58 7.06 -15.06
CA ASN A 67 -1.13 8.29 -14.51
C ASN A 67 -2.65 8.33 -14.81
N PRO A 68 -3.53 8.25 -13.78
CA PRO A 68 -3.25 8.24 -12.34
C PRO A 68 -2.66 6.91 -11.83
N LEU A 69 -2.05 6.95 -10.64
CA LEU A 69 -1.49 5.76 -9.96
C LEU A 69 -2.57 4.69 -9.78
N ARG A 70 -2.27 3.44 -10.13
CA ARG A 70 -3.17 2.31 -9.87
C ARG A 70 -2.71 1.53 -8.66
N ILE A 71 -3.56 1.44 -7.65
CA ILE A 71 -3.33 0.55 -6.52
C ILE A 71 -3.74 -0.84 -6.96
N VAL A 72 -2.78 -1.76 -6.92
CA VAL A 72 -2.99 -3.17 -7.28
C VAL A 72 -3.47 -3.95 -6.07
N THR A 73 -2.82 -3.77 -4.92
CA THR A 73 -3.20 -4.43 -3.67
C THR A 73 -2.67 -3.68 -2.45
N CYS A 74 -3.25 -3.95 -1.28
CA CYS A 74 -2.79 -3.41 -0.01
C CYS A 74 -3.03 -4.41 1.12
N TYR A 75 -2.06 -4.54 2.02
CA TYR A 75 -2.14 -5.44 3.16
C TYR A 75 -1.17 -5.04 4.27
N PHE A 76 -1.45 -5.46 5.51
CA PHE A 76 -0.52 -5.29 6.62
C PHE A 76 0.59 -6.33 6.56
N ASP A 77 1.83 -5.87 6.44
CA ASP A 77 3.00 -6.72 6.50
C ASP A 77 3.39 -6.99 7.97
N ARG A 78 3.20 -8.25 8.38
CA ARG A 78 3.48 -8.69 9.76
C ARG A 78 4.98 -8.82 10.04
N LYS A 79 5.81 -9.04 9.02
CA LYS A 79 7.27 -9.19 9.16
C LYS A 79 7.93 -7.82 9.32
N MET A 80 7.42 -6.81 8.63
CA MET A 80 7.99 -5.46 8.64
C MET A 80 7.72 -4.68 9.93
N ARG A 81 6.86 -5.15 10.84
CA ARG A 81 6.53 -4.45 12.09
C ARG A 81 7.75 -4.08 12.96
N ARG A 82 8.84 -4.85 12.88
CA ARG A 82 10.09 -4.60 13.63
C ARG A 82 11.23 -4.03 12.78
N GLN A 83 11.00 -3.82 11.49
CA GLN A 83 12.05 -3.44 10.52
C GLN A 83 11.88 -2.00 9.99
N LEU A 84 10.86 -1.29 10.49
CA LEU A 84 10.47 0.08 10.16
C LEU A 84 10.23 0.84 11.48
#